data_AF-A0A8H6TKA9-F1
#
_entry.id   AF-A0A8H6TKA9-F1
#
_cell.length_a   1.000
_cell.length_b   1.000
_cell.length_c   1.000
_cell.angle_alpha   90.00
_cell.angle_beta   90.00
_cell.angle_gamma   90.00
#
_symmetry.space_group_name_H-M   'P 1'
#
loop_
_entity.id
_entity.type
_entity.pdbx_description
1 polymer ?
#
loop_
_entity_poly.entity_id
_entity_poly.type
_entity_poly.pdbx_seq_one_letter_code
_entity_poly.pdbx_strand_id
1 'polypeptide(L)'
;MRVCHTVFMLSRVSDPTAMSLIDILPPAPLAMVSAGPTATDGPSVAPPPCKRCRTAPATSGYKTCLNCRAKRNAYHHRWYEKQRLKKATEKTLAGFAVPLGVSVLESAASGSAKRKAEEPLSDGSKRVKLTSPLQPQNVLSIPEAQQPPSPTIDDFMKFTWATGLYAELQRQFRARSTKKMFRFRATHSIIADPKVNKKRRARQVERDLQQQTELQFDIDGRVKHRDENAYTITHRCTCLPRCTGVIVIHVADDNSHPLGLPGQRVKLTVVHPKRAKVIPSTLPPT
;
A
#
# COMPACT_ATOMS: atom_id res chain seq x y z
N MET A 1 -22.70 -3.25 39.85
CA MET A 1 -22.25 -2.90 38.48
C MET A 1 -20.94 -2.13 38.59
N ARG A 2 -19.79 -2.72 38.20
CA ARG A 2 -18.47 -2.06 38.32
C ARG A 2 -18.12 -1.44 36.97
N VAL A 3 -18.05 -0.11 36.93
CA VAL A 3 -17.68 0.68 35.75
C VAL A 3 -16.16 0.82 35.74
N CYS A 4 -15.47 0.00 34.96
CA CYS A 4 -14.03 0.15 34.75
C CYS A 4 -13.79 1.30 33.75
N HIS A 5 -13.42 2.47 34.27
CA HIS A 5 -12.84 3.55 33.48
C HIS A 5 -11.47 3.10 32.97
N THR A 6 -11.33 3.02 31.65
CA THR A 6 -10.03 2.77 31.01
C THR A 6 -9.45 4.14 30.64
N VAL A 7 -8.44 4.57 31.39
CA VAL A 7 -7.70 5.82 31.16
C VAL A 7 -6.89 5.65 29.87
N PHE A 8 -7.18 6.46 28.87
CA PHE A 8 -6.40 6.58 27.63
C PHE A 8 -5.16 7.44 27.94
N MET A 9 -3.99 6.80 28.07
CA MET A 9 -2.70 7.49 28.09
C MET A 9 -2.38 7.97 26.68
N LEU A 10 -2.49 9.28 26.44
CA LEU A 10 -1.94 9.94 25.26
C LEU A 10 -0.41 9.97 25.38
N SER A 11 0.26 9.06 24.69
CA SER A 11 1.71 9.15 24.47
C SER A 11 2.02 10.36 23.59
N ARG A 12 2.63 11.37 24.20
CA ARG A 12 3.27 12.49 23.50
C ARG A 12 4.33 11.94 22.56
N VAL A 13 4.17 12.22 21.26
CA VAL A 13 5.22 12.03 20.26
C VAL A 13 6.17 13.21 20.43
N SER A 14 7.36 12.94 20.94
CA SER A 14 8.46 13.91 21.01
C SER A 14 9.06 14.06 19.61
N ASP A 15 9.11 15.30 19.11
CA ASP A 15 9.86 15.70 17.92
C ASP A 15 11.36 15.37 18.05
N PRO A 16 11.99 14.70 17.07
CA PRO A 16 13.44 14.66 16.96
C PRO A 16 13.88 15.55 15.79
N THR A 17 13.84 16.87 15.97
CA THR A 17 14.42 17.81 15.00
C THR A 17 15.48 18.68 15.68
N ALA A 18 16.63 18.09 15.98
CA ALA A 18 17.87 18.79 16.25
C ALA A 18 19.04 17.80 16.10
N MET A 19 19.46 17.55 14.85
CA MET A 19 20.77 16.98 14.56
C MET A 19 21.64 18.10 14.02
N SER A 20 22.67 18.42 14.78
CA SER A 20 23.60 19.51 14.53
C SER A 20 24.42 19.27 13.25
N LEU A 21 24.74 20.36 12.55
CA LEU A 21 25.88 20.39 11.64
C LEU A 21 27.14 20.06 12.45
N ILE A 22 27.70 18.88 12.21
CA ILE A 22 29.09 18.58 12.55
C ILE A 22 29.87 18.79 11.26
N ASP A 23 30.75 19.79 11.27
CA ASP A 23 31.77 19.98 10.25
C ASP A 23 32.66 18.74 10.16
N ILE A 24 32.50 17.98 9.09
CA ILE A 24 33.37 16.85 8.77
C ILE A 24 34.60 17.42 8.07
N LEU A 25 35.67 17.67 8.85
CA LEU A 25 37.00 17.83 8.29
C LEU A 25 37.42 16.55 7.54
N PRO A 26 38.07 16.64 6.37
CA PRO A 26 38.61 15.48 5.68
C PRO A 26 39.73 14.85 6.53
N PRO A 27 39.69 13.53 6.79
CA PRO A 27 40.78 12.86 7.49
C PRO A 27 42.05 12.87 6.62
N ALA A 28 43.18 13.18 7.26
CA ALA A 28 44.50 13.12 6.67
C ALA A 28 44.80 11.70 6.13
N PRO A 29 45.57 11.58 5.02
CA PRO A 29 45.93 10.28 4.46
C PRO A 29 46.86 9.53 5.43
N LEU A 30 46.33 8.51 6.09
CA LEU A 30 47.14 7.55 6.83
C LEU A 30 47.95 6.72 5.83
N ALA A 31 49.28 6.88 5.88
CA ALA A 31 50.22 6.03 5.18
C ALA A 31 50.03 4.57 5.65
N MET A 32 49.48 3.74 4.76
CA MET A 32 49.33 2.31 5.00
C MET A 32 50.71 1.67 4.93
N VAL A 33 51.29 1.37 6.09
CA VAL A 33 52.45 0.50 6.23
C VAL A 33 51.99 -0.92 5.88
N SER A 34 52.38 -1.37 4.68
CA SER A 34 52.08 -2.70 4.15
C SER A 34 53.00 -3.73 4.80
N ALA A 35 52.61 -4.24 5.97
CA ALA A 35 53.19 -5.46 6.53
C ALA A 35 52.43 -6.67 5.96
N GLY A 36 52.87 -7.13 4.78
CA GLY A 36 52.33 -8.33 4.16
C GLY A 36 52.82 -9.59 4.87
N PRO A 37 51.94 -10.53 5.26
CA PRO A 37 52.36 -11.86 5.68
C PRO A 37 52.97 -12.59 4.48
N THR A 38 54.21 -13.05 4.63
CA THR A 38 54.88 -13.98 3.71
C THR A 38 54.04 -15.26 3.64
N ALA A 39 53.22 -15.37 2.59
CA ALA A 39 52.46 -16.57 2.29
C ALA A 39 53.44 -17.70 1.94
N THR A 40 53.46 -18.72 2.78
CA THR A 40 54.05 -20.01 2.49
C THR A 40 53.40 -20.58 1.22
N ASP A 41 54.23 -20.91 0.23
CA ASP A 41 53.84 -21.50 -1.06
C ASP A 41 53.18 -22.87 -0.85
N GLY A 42 51.87 -22.85 -0.58
CA GLY A 42 51.02 -24.02 -0.64
C GLY A 42 50.77 -24.44 -2.10
N PRO A 43 50.56 -25.73 -2.38
CA PRO A 43 50.27 -26.22 -3.73
C PRO A 43 49.08 -25.46 -4.31
N SER A 44 49.32 -24.76 -5.42
CA SER A 44 48.34 -23.97 -6.16
C SER A 44 47.23 -24.88 -6.71
N VAL A 45 46.14 -25.02 -5.96
CA VAL A 45 44.95 -25.75 -6.41
C VAL A 45 44.30 -24.93 -7.52
N ALA A 46 44.20 -25.52 -8.71
CA ALA A 46 43.54 -24.87 -9.85
C ALA A 46 42.12 -24.40 -9.46
N PRO A 47 41.74 -23.16 -9.79
CA PRO A 47 40.43 -22.63 -9.41
C PRO A 47 39.29 -23.45 -10.04
N PRO A 48 38.18 -23.67 -9.31
CA PRO A 48 37.06 -24.45 -9.82
C PRO A 48 36.41 -23.77 -11.04
N PRO A 49 35.79 -24.54 -11.96
CA PRO A 49 35.14 -23.96 -13.13
C PRO A 49 33.93 -23.10 -12.75
N CYS A 50 33.66 -22.06 -13.54
CA CYS A 50 32.53 -21.16 -13.35
C CYS A 50 31.19 -21.92 -13.38
N LYS A 51 30.35 -21.77 -12.35
CA LYS A 51 29.05 -22.45 -12.28
C LYS A 51 28.08 -22.11 -13.41
N ARG A 52 28.27 -20.98 -14.08
CA ARG A 52 27.31 -20.46 -15.08
C ARG A 52 27.68 -20.83 -16.52
N CYS A 53 28.93 -20.60 -16.92
CA CYS A 53 29.38 -20.92 -18.28
C CYS A 53 30.15 -22.23 -18.37
N ARG A 54 30.65 -22.77 -17.25
CA ARG A 54 31.47 -23.99 -17.14
C ARG A 54 32.79 -24.00 -17.94
N THR A 55 33.06 -22.96 -18.74
CA THR A 55 34.22 -22.87 -19.63
C THR A 55 35.42 -22.12 -19.02
N ALA A 56 35.16 -21.10 -18.20
CA ALA A 56 36.20 -20.27 -17.61
C ALA A 56 36.40 -20.60 -16.12
N PRO A 57 37.63 -20.47 -15.58
CA PRO A 57 37.85 -20.62 -14.15
C PRO A 57 37.10 -19.54 -13.36
N ALA A 58 36.63 -19.91 -12.17
CA ALA A 58 36.02 -18.96 -11.25
C ALA A 58 37.11 -18.06 -10.64
N THR A 59 36.80 -16.78 -10.42
CA THR A 59 37.70 -15.86 -9.72
C THR A 59 37.81 -16.25 -8.25
N SER A 60 38.99 -16.12 -7.65
CA SER A 60 39.20 -16.40 -6.22
C SER A 60 38.15 -15.66 -5.36
N GLY A 61 37.52 -16.40 -4.46
CA GLY A 61 36.42 -15.89 -3.61
C GLY A 61 35.03 -15.87 -4.24
N TYR A 62 34.86 -16.18 -5.53
CA TYR A 62 33.55 -16.18 -6.20
C TYR A 62 33.26 -17.50 -6.92
N LYS A 63 31.97 -17.84 -7.06
CA LYS A 63 31.50 -19.05 -7.77
C LYS A 63 31.33 -18.85 -9.29
N THR A 64 31.70 -17.69 -9.82
CA THR A 64 31.50 -17.30 -11.23
C THR A 64 32.71 -16.58 -11.79
N CYS A 65 33.01 -16.77 -13.07
CA CYS A 65 34.07 -16.04 -13.77
C CYS A 65 33.74 -14.54 -13.94
N LEU A 66 34.79 -13.75 -14.23
CA LEU A 66 34.69 -12.30 -14.46
C LEU A 66 33.65 -11.94 -15.53
N ASN A 67 33.65 -12.63 -16.68
CA ASN A 67 32.71 -12.36 -17.78
C ASN A 67 31.24 -12.58 -17.37
N CYS A 68 30.95 -13.68 -16.67
CA CYS A 68 29.59 -13.93 -16.18
C CYS A 68 29.16 -12.90 -15.13
N ARG A 69 30.10 -12.42 -14.30
CA ARG A 69 29.83 -11.37 -13.31
C ARG A 69 29.57 -10.02 -13.98
N ALA A 70 30.39 -9.62 -14.94
CA ALA A 70 30.20 -8.40 -15.73
C ALA A 70 28.84 -8.41 -16.46
N LYS A 71 28.49 -9.53 -17.11
CA LYS A 71 27.18 -9.68 -17.78
C LYS A 71 26.00 -9.56 -16.82
N ARG A 72 26.10 -10.15 -15.63
CA ARG A 72 25.09 -10.00 -14.57
C ARG A 72 25.00 -8.55 -14.07
N ASN A 73 26.12 -7.89 -13.84
CA ASN A 73 26.14 -6.49 -13.39
C ASN A 73 25.52 -5.56 -14.44
N ALA A 74 25.84 -5.75 -15.73
CA ALA A 74 25.23 -5.01 -16.83
C ALA A 74 23.72 -5.22 -16.92
N TYR A 75 23.24 -6.46 -16.69
CA TYR A 75 21.81 -6.74 -16.60
C TYR A 75 21.14 -5.98 -15.45
N HIS A 76 21.73 -6.02 -14.25
CA HIS A 76 21.21 -5.28 -13.09
C HIS A 76 21.19 -3.76 -13.36
N HIS A 77 22.24 -3.20 -13.97
CA HIS A 77 22.30 -1.78 -14.33
C HIS A 77 21.14 -1.39 -15.25
N ARG A 78 20.93 -2.13 -16.36
CA ARG A 78 19.80 -1.90 -17.28
C ARG A 78 18.44 -2.02 -16.58
N TRP A 79 18.30 -2.97 -15.65
CA TRP A 79 17.08 -3.12 -14.87
C TRP A 79 16.82 -1.91 -13.97
N TYR A 80 17.83 -1.42 -13.25
CA TYR A 80 17.71 -0.22 -12.42
C TYR A 80 17.43 1.05 -13.24
N GLU A 81 18.09 1.22 -14.39
CA GLU A 81 17.80 2.35 -15.29
C GLU A 81 16.36 2.32 -15.79
N LYS A 82 15.84 1.15 -16.17
CA LYS A 82 14.44 1.00 -16.58
C LYS A 82 13.47 1.35 -15.45
N GLN A 83 13.79 0.97 -14.21
CA GLN A 83 12.99 1.36 -13.04
C GLN A 83 13.07 2.88 -12.77
N ARG A 84 14.26 3.49 -12.94
CA ARG A 84 14.45 4.94 -12.77
C ARG A 84 13.66 5.73 -13.81
N LEU A 85 13.72 5.33 -15.07
CA LEU A 85 12.93 5.93 -16.15
C LEU A 85 11.43 5.79 -15.90
N LYS A 86 10.97 4.61 -15.48
CA LYS A 86 9.56 4.38 -15.15
C LYS A 86 9.07 5.31 -14.04
N LYS A 87 9.85 5.44 -12.96
CA LYS A 87 9.54 6.37 -11.86
C LYS A 87 9.57 7.84 -12.32
N ALA A 88 10.51 8.21 -13.18
CA ALA A 88 10.58 9.56 -13.75
C ALA A 88 9.33 9.86 -14.60
N THR A 89 8.90 8.94 -15.47
CA THR A 89 7.68 9.11 -16.27
C THR A 89 6.42 9.16 -15.41
N GLU A 90 6.33 8.35 -14.35
CA GLU A 90 5.22 8.39 -13.39
C GLU A 90 5.19 9.75 -12.65
N LYS A 91 6.35 10.31 -12.28
CA LYS A 91 6.45 11.63 -11.65
C LYS A 91 6.07 12.77 -12.61
N THR A 92 6.48 12.70 -13.88
CA THR A 92 6.11 13.70 -14.89
C THR A 92 4.59 13.69 -15.16
N LEU A 93 3.99 12.50 -15.27
CA LEU A 93 2.53 12.37 -15.43
C LEU A 93 1.75 12.86 -14.21
N ALA A 94 2.26 12.63 -13.00
CA ALA A 94 1.64 13.13 -11.77
C ALA A 94 1.78 14.65 -11.59
N GLY A 95 2.86 15.24 -12.11
CA GLY A 95 3.14 16.68 -12.00
C GLY A 95 2.39 17.58 -12.98
N PHE A 96 1.77 17.02 -14.02
CA PHE A 96 1.04 17.79 -15.05
C PHE A 96 -0.46 17.95 -14.77
N ALA A 97 -0.92 17.54 -13.58
CA ALA A 97 -2.23 17.93 -13.06
C ALA A 97 -2.18 19.38 -12.55
N VAL A 98 -1.87 20.33 -13.44
CA VAL A 98 -2.14 21.74 -13.20
C VAL A 98 -3.65 21.94 -13.40
N PRO A 99 -4.37 22.55 -12.44
CA PRO A 99 -5.77 22.89 -12.64
C PRO A 99 -5.84 23.85 -13.84
N LEU A 100 -6.46 23.40 -14.94
CA LEU A 100 -6.88 24.27 -16.04
C LEU A 100 -7.89 25.27 -15.47
N GLY A 101 -7.40 26.45 -15.09
CA GLY A 101 -8.22 27.48 -14.46
C GLY A 101 -7.61 28.87 -14.38
N VAL A 102 -6.46 29.15 -15.00
CA VAL A 102 -5.95 30.53 -15.12
C VAL A 102 -5.31 30.73 -16.48
N SER A 103 -5.99 31.50 -17.33
CA SER A 103 -5.43 32.08 -18.54
C SER A 103 -4.29 33.02 -18.16
N VAL A 104 -3.05 32.65 -18.45
CA VAL A 104 -1.91 33.57 -18.36
C VAL A 104 -1.51 33.93 -19.78
N LEU A 105 -1.78 35.18 -20.13
CA LEU A 105 -1.23 35.86 -21.29
C LEU A 105 0.30 35.82 -21.26
N GLU A 106 0.87 35.66 -22.45
CA GLU A 106 2.28 35.86 -22.76
C GLU A 106 2.85 37.14 -22.13
N SER A 107 4.01 37.01 -21.47
CA SER A 107 4.96 38.11 -21.34
C SER A 107 6.37 37.53 -21.24
N ALA A 108 7.10 37.68 -22.34
CA ALA A 108 8.53 37.45 -22.41
C ALA A 108 9.27 38.60 -21.72
N ALA A 109 10.25 38.29 -20.86
CA ALA A 109 11.56 38.96 -20.78
C ALA A 109 12.38 38.44 -19.58
N SER A 110 13.55 37.90 -19.90
CA SER A 110 14.88 38.23 -19.31
C SER A 110 14.97 38.72 -17.85
N GLY A 111 15.77 38.01 -17.04
CA GLY A 111 16.43 38.66 -15.90
C GLY A 111 17.04 37.71 -14.86
N SER A 112 18.36 37.52 -14.95
CA SER A 112 19.19 36.88 -13.93
C SER A 112 19.36 37.81 -12.72
N ALA A 113 19.05 37.40 -11.48
CA ALA A 113 19.53 38.10 -10.29
C ALA A 113 19.62 37.25 -9.00
N LYS A 114 20.82 37.37 -8.42
CA LYS A 114 21.36 37.04 -7.09
C LYS A 114 20.40 37.24 -5.88
N ARG A 115 20.47 36.24 -4.98
CA ARG A 115 20.32 36.22 -3.50
C ARG A 115 19.81 37.49 -2.78
N LYS A 116 18.84 37.31 -1.87
CA LYS A 116 18.93 37.83 -0.49
C LYS A 116 17.98 37.07 0.46
N ALA A 117 18.48 36.74 1.64
CA ALA A 117 17.74 36.22 2.78
C ALA A 117 17.03 37.37 3.51
N GLU A 118 15.90 37.08 4.18
CA GLU A 118 15.55 37.58 5.51
C GLU A 118 14.24 36.96 6.05
N GLU A 119 14.08 37.16 7.35
CA GLU A 119 13.44 36.37 8.42
C GLU A 119 11.91 36.61 8.62
N PRO A 120 11.26 35.93 9.60
CA PRO A 120 9.82 35.70 9.67
C PRO A 120 9.08 36.74 10.52
N LEU A 121 7.75 36.83 10.33
CA LEU A 121 6.69 37.42 11.18
C LEU A 121 5.39 37.32 10.35
N SER A 122 4.17 37.14 10.84
CA SER A 122 3.61 37.01 12.18
C SER A 122 2.21 36.38 12.03
N ASP A 123 1.70 35.95 13.17
CA ASP A 123 0.33 35.64 13.53
C ASP A 123 -0.78 36.48 12.85
N GLY A 124 -1.94 35.88 12.62
CA GLY A 124 -3.02 36.49 11.84
C GLY A 124 -4.35 35.71 11.84
N SER A 125 -4.80 35.32 13.03
CA SER A 125 -6.13 34.79 13.31
C SER A 125 -7.25 35.68 12.74
N LYS A 126 -8.03 35.20 11.76
CA LYS A 126 -9.34 35.78 11.40
C LYS A 126 -10.40 34.69 11.19
N ARG A 127 -11.14 34.49 12.27
CA ARG A 127 -12.45 33.84 12.36
C ARG A 127 -13.46 34.59 11.49
N VAL A 128 -13.81 34.05 10.32
CA VAL A 128 -14.96 34.54 9.54
C VAL A 128 -16.16 33.65 9.86
N LYS A 129 -17.08 34.24 10.63
CA LYS A 129 -18.41 33.69 10.94
C LYS A 129 -19.35 34.14 9.82
N LEU A 130 -19.58 33.29 8.82
CA LEU A 130 -20.55 33.55 7.78
C LEU A 130 -21.85 32.79 8.09
N THR A 131 -22.74 33.50 8.77
CA THR A 131 -24.18 33.21 8.86
C THR A 131 -24.84 33.68 7.56
N SER A 132 -25.41 32.77 6.79
CA SER A 132 -26.36 33.12 5.71
C SER A 132 -27.76 32.60 6.05
N PRO A 133 -28.80 33.43 5.84
CA PRO A 133 -30.17 33.11 6.17
C PRO A 133 -30.84 32.22 5.12
N LEU A 134 -31.78 31.43 5.62
CA LEU A 134 -32.73 30.57 4.94
C LEU A 134 -33.52 31.33 3.86
N GLN A 135 -33.63 30.73 2.67
CA GLN A 135 -34.83 30.88 1.84
C GLN A 135 -35.55 29.53 1.77
N PRO A 136 -36.86 29.48 2.09
CA PRO A 136 -37.72 28.36 1.75
C PRO A 136 -38.30 28.56 0.35
N GLN A 137 -38.79 27.46 -0.23
CA GLN A 137 -39.60 27.32 -1.45
C GLN A 137 -38.86 26.65 -2.61
N ASN A 138 -38.94 25.31 -2.63
CA ASN A 138 -39.51 24.64 -3.80
C ASN A 138 -40.07 23.28 -3.37
N VAL A 139 -41.39 23.11 -3.49
CA VAL A 139 -42.11 21.86 -3.18
C VAL A 139 -41.89 20.93 -4.37
N LEU A 140 -40.80 20.16 -4.32
CA LEU A 140 -40.58 19.01 -5.18
C LEU A 140 -41.23 17.80 -4.52
N SER A 141 -42.27 17.27 -5.18
CA SER A 141 -42.96 16.04 -4.82
C SER A 141 -41.97 14.94 -4.46
N ILE A 142 -42.01 14.53 -3.20
CA ILE A 142 -41.21 13.43 -2.66
C ILE A 142 -41.82 12.14 -3.22
N PRO A 143 -41.10 11.35 -4.04
CA PRO A 143 -41.60 10.04 -4.42
C PRO A 143 -41.73 9.17 -3.17
N GLU A 144 -42.90 8.55 -3.07
CA GLU A 144 -43.34 7.58 -2.09
C GLU A 144 -42.19 6.74 -1.53
N ALA A 145 -42.03 6.81 -0.20
CA ALA A 145 -40.97 6.13 0.53
C ALA A 145 -41.05 4.63 0.26
N GLN A 146 -40.22 4.15 -0.68
CA GLN A 146 -39.99 2.74 -0.88
C GLN A 146 -39.57 2.15 0.47
N GLN A 147 -40.40 1.24 0.98
CA GLN A 147 -40.06 0.44 2.15
C GLN A 147 -38.67 -0.16 1.93
N PRO A 148 -37.78 -0.12 2.95
CA PRO A 148 -36.45 -0.69 2.81
C PRO A 148 -36.62 -2.16 2.42
N PRO A 149 -36.03 -2.61 1.30
CA PRO A 149 -36.19 -3.98 0.84
C PRO A 149 -35.77 -4.93 1.96
N SER A 150 -36.66 -5.87 2.28
CA SER A 150 -36.39 -6.97 3.20
C SER A 150 -35.06 -7.63 2.84
N PRO A 151 -34.13 -7.83 3.78
CA PRO A 151 -32.77 -8.21 3.45
C PRO A 151 -32.75 -9.60 2.84
N THR A 152 -32.46 -9.66 1.55
CA THR A 152 -32.27 -10.91 0.83
C THR A 152 -30.98 -11.59 1.29
N ILE A 153 -30.96 -12.91 1.28
CA ILE A 153 -29.90 -13.76 1.87
C ILE A 153 -28.50 -13.51 1.23
N ASP A 154 -28.45 -12.78 0.11
CA ASP A 154 -27.24 -12.32 -0.58
C ASP A 154 -27.15 -10.79 -0.73
N ASP A 155 -27.43 -10.04 0.33
CA ASP A 155 -27.24 -8.59 0.32
C ASP A 155 -25.75 -8.21 0.37
N PHE A 156 -25.15 -8.16 -0.81
CA PHE A 156 -23.89 -7.48 -1.03
C PHE A 156 -24.16 -5.98 -1.10
N MET A 157 -23.49 -5.22 -0.23
CA MET A 157 -23.47 -3.76 -0.34
C MET A 157 -22.77 -3.37 -1.65
N LYS A 158 -23.50 -2.67 -2.54
CA LYS A 158 -22.96 -2.20 -3.82
C LYS A 158 -22.35 -0.81 -3.65
N PHE A 159 -21.13 -0.65 -4.14
CA PHE A 159 -20.42 0.63 -4.14
C PHE A 159 -20.05 1.02 -5.56
N THR A 160 -20.22 2.30 -5.86
CA THR A 160 -19.78 2.89 -7.15
C THR A 160 -18.27 2.98 -7.23
N TRP A 161 -17.60 3.25 -6.10
CA TRP A 161 -16.16 3.51 -6.03
C TRP A 161 -15.47 2.61 -4.99
N ALA A 162 -14.24 2.20 -5.29
CA ALA A 162 -13.42 1.40 -4.39
C ALA A 162 -13.18 2.09 -3.04
N THR A 163 -12.87 3.40 -3.06
CA THR A 163 -12.65 4.20 -1.84
C THR A 163 -13.84 4.17 -0.90
N GLY A 164 -15.07 4.25 -1.42
CA GLY A 164 -16.30 4.17 -0.63
C GLY A 164 -16.46 2.81 0.04
N LEU A 165 -16.13 1.73 -0.68
CA LEU A 165 -16.14 0.37 -0.15
C LEU A 165 -15.12 0.22 1.00
N TYR A 166 -13.90 0.72 0.83
CA TYR A 166 -12.85 0.60 1.84
C TYR A 166 -13.14 1.46 3.08
N ALA A 167 -13.65 2.68 2.90
CA ALA A 167 -14.07 3.55 4.01
C ALA A 167 -15.20 2.91 4.82
N GLU A 168 -16.19 2.31 4.16
CA GLU A 168 -17.27 1.60 4.84
C GLU A 168 -16.77 0.38 5.60
N LEU A 169 -15.89 -0.42 4.99
CA LEU A 169 -15.26 -1.56 5.64
C LEU A 169 -14.51 -1.13 6.90
N GLN A 170 -13.71 -0.07 6.82
CA GLN A 170 -12.98 0.46 7.97
C GLN A 170 -13.93 0.96 9.06
N ARG A 171 -15.00 1.68 8.68
CA ARG A 171 -16.02 2.16 9.61
C ARG A 171 -16.67 1.01 10.37
N GLN A 172 -17.14 -0.03 9.67
CA GLN A 172 -17.78 -1.18 10.31
C GLN A 172 -16.77 -2.00 11.14
N PHE A 173 -15.53 -2.11 10.68
CA PHE A 173 -14.48 -2.81 11.41
C PHE A 173 -14.16 -2.11 12.74
N ARG A 174 -14.08 -0.78 12.75
CA ARG A 174 -13.88 0.02 13.97
C ARG A 174 -15.09 0.03 14.90
N ALA A 175 -16.29 0.06 14.33
CA ALA A 175 -17.55 -0.04 15.09
C ALA A 175 -17.78 -1.45 15.68
N ARG A 176 -16.93 -2.43 15.34
CA ARG A 176 -17.12 -3.82 15.76
C ARG A 176 -17.02 -3.96 17.27
N SER A 177 -18.14 -4.31 17.89
CA SER A 177 -18.15 -4.85 19.26
C SER A 177 -17.52 -6.24 19.28
N THR A 178 -16.64 -6.50 20.26
CA THR A 178 -15.93 -7.78 20.45
C THR A 178 -16.83 -9.00 20.66
N LYS A 179 -18.13 -8.79 20.88
CA LYS A 179 -19.09 -9.84 21.24
C LYS A 179 -19.84 -10.46 20.04
N LYS A 180 -19.85 -9.81 18.88
CA LYS A 180 -20.62 -10.25 17.71
C LYS A 180 -19.73 -10.75 16.57
N MET A 181 -20.26 -11.70 15.81
CA MET A 181 -19.67 -12.12 14.53
C MET A 181 -19.64 -10.90 13.60
N PHE A 182 -18.50 -10.66 12.96
CA PHE A 182 -18.38 -9.59 11.98
C PHE A 182 -18.36 -10.17 10.59
N ARG A 183 -19.32 -9.75 9.77
CA ARG A 183 -19.47 -10.19 8.40
C ARG A 183 -19.69 -8.95 7.55
N PHE A 184 -18.74 -8.68 6.66
CA PHE A 184 -18.83 -7.62 5.68
C PHE A 184 -18.83 -8.24 4.29
N ARG A 185 -19.76 -7.81 3.45
CA ARG A 185 -19.96 -8.31 2.10
C ARG A 185 -20.26 -7.12 1.20
N ALA A 186 -19.34 -6.84 0.29
CA ALA A 186 -19.44 -5.70 -0.60
C ALA A 186 -18.98 -6.04 -2.01
N THR A 187 -19.51 -5.29 -2.98
CA THR A 187 -19.09 -5.37 -4.37
C THR A 187 -18.91 -3.98 -4.94
N HIS A 188 -17.92 -3.80 -5.79
CA HIS A 188 -17.85 -2.66 -6.70
C HIS A 188 -17.44 -3.13 -8.09
N SER A 189 -17.90 -2.41 -9.12
CA SER A 189 -17.56 -2.69 -10.51
C SER A 189 -16.58 -1.66 -11.03
N ILE A 190 -15.67 -2.09 -11.91
CA ILE A 190 -14.64 -1.28 -12.53
C ILE A 190 -14.70 -1.57 -14.03
N ILE A 191 -14.50 -0.57 -14.87
CA ILE A 191 -14.33 -0.78 -16.32
C ILE A 191 -13.04 -1.59 -16.53
N ALA A 192 -13.13 -2.67 -17.31
CA ALA A 192 -12.00 -3.56 -17.55
C ALA A 192 -10.97 -2.86 -18.44
N ASP A 193 -9.71 -2.87 -18.00
CA ASP A 193 -8.58 -2.56 -18.87
C ASP A 193 -8.07 -3.90 -19.45
N PRO A 194 -8.07 -4.09 -20.78
CA PRO A 194 -7.61 -5.34 -21.40
C PRO A 194 -6.14 -5.67 -21.07
N LYS A 195 -5.33 -4.67 -20.68
CA LYS A 195 -3.94 -4.87 -20.26
C LYS A 195 -3.80 -5.35 -18.81
N VAL A 196 -4.86 -5.27 -18.01
CA VAL A 196 -4.84 -5.64 -16.60
C VAL A 196 -5.54 -6.97 -16.39
N ASN A 197 -4.76 -8.03 -16.19
CA ASN A 197 -5.33 -9.33 -15.84
C ASN A 197 -5.99 -9.31 -14.44
N LYS A 198 -6.97 -10.20 -14.25
CA LYS A 198 -7.73 -10.36 -13.00
C LYS A 198 -6.83 -10.61 -11.78
N LYS A 199 -5.73 -11.36 -11.98
CA LYS A 199 -4.71 -11.61 -10.96
C LYS A 199 -4.03 -10.32 -10.47
N ARG A 200 -3.67 -9.42 -11.38
CA ARG A 200 -3.04 -8.13 -11.09
C ARG A 200 -4.05 -7.20 -10.42
N ARG A 201 -5.32 -7.23 -10.86
CA ARG A 201 -6.40 -6.49 -10.22
C ARG A 201 -6.63 -6.97 -8.78
N ALA A 202 -6.74 -8.27 -8.54
CA ALA A 202 -6.90 -8.83 -7.20
C ALA A 202 -5.74 -8.46 -6.26
N ARG A 203 -4.49 -8.48 -6.76
CA ARG A 203 -3.31 -8.01 -6.00
C ARG A 203 -3.31 -6.50 -5.77
N GLN A 204 -3.91 -5.72 -6.66
CA GLN A 204 -4.08 -4.28 -6.43
C GLN A 204 -5.03 -4.05 -5.26
N VAL A 205 -6.20 -4.70 -5.29
CA VAL A 205 -7.19 -4.66 -4.21
C VAL A 205 -6.59 -5.15 -2.88
N GLU A 206 -5.77 -6.20 -2.90
CA GLU A 206 -5.01 -6.68 -1.73
C GLU A 206 -4.14 -5.58 -1.12
N ARG A 207 -3.39 -4.84 -1.94
CA ARG A 207 -2.55 -3.71 -1.48
C ARG A 207 -3.38 -2.53 -1.00
N ASP A 208 -4.45 -2.19 -1.72
CA ASP A 208 -5.33 -1.08 -1.34
C ASP A 208 -5.98 -1.37 0.02
N LEU A 209 -6.39 -2.61 0.27
CA LEU A 209 -6.92 -3.02 1.58
C LEU A 209 -5.88 -2.83 2.69
N GLN A 210 -4.62 -3.18 2.47
CA GLN A 210 -3.56 -2.98 3.47
C GLN A 210 -3.25 -1.51 3.74
N GLN A 211 -3.34 -0.67 2.71
CA GLN A 211 -2.99 0.74 2.80
C GLN A 211 -4.13 1.59 3.38
N GLN A 212 -5.36 1.30 2.98
CA GLN A 212 -6.53 2.13 3.31
C GLN A 212 -7.32 1.61 4.49
N THR A 213 -7.09 0.36 4.92
CA THR A 213 -7.78 -0.22 6.07
C THR A 213 -6.78 -0.71 7.10
N GLU A 214 -7.21 -0.79 8.36
CA GLU A 214 -6.41 -1.33 9.46
C GLU A 214 -6.50 -2.87 9.54
N LEU A 215 -6.99 -3.53 8.49
CA LEU A 215 -7.12 -4.97 8.45
C LEU A 215 -5.74 -5.62 8.30
N GLN A 216 -5.35 -6.35 9.33
CA GLN A 216 -4.17 -7.20 9.29
C GLN A 216 -4.56 -8.60 8.81
N PHE A 217 -3.84 -9.11 7.82
CA PHE A 217 -4.03 -10.47 7.31
C PHE A 217 -2.71 -11.06 6.80
N ASP A 218 -2.64 -12.39 6.83
CA ASP A 218 -1.48 -13.16 6.42
C ASP A 218 -1.36 -13.15 4.89
N ILE A 219 -0.27 -12.55 4.40
CA ILE A 219 0.05 -12.46 2.98
C ILE A 219 0.64 -13.79 2.51
N ASP A 220 1.43 -14.46 3.35
CA ASP A 220 2.21 -15.63 2.96
C ASP A 220 1.33 -16.87 2.88
N GLY A 221 0.40 -17.04 3.83
CA GLY A 221 -0.59 -18.13 3.87
C GLY A 221 -1.77 -18.00 2.90
N ARG A 222 -1.67 -17.17 1.85
CA ARG A 222 -2.78 -16.91 0.92
C ARG A 222 -3.09 -18.08 -0.01
N VAL A 223 -4.37 -18.45 -0.08
CA VAL A 223 -4.88 -19.46 -1.02
C VAL A 223 -5.37 -18.76 -2.28
N LYS A 224 -4.99 -19.28 -3.45
CA LYS A 224 -5.33 -18.70 -4.75
C LYS A 224 -6.18 -19.69 -5.54
N HIS A 225 -7.31 -19.22 -6.04
CA HIS A 225 -8.13 -19.97 -7.00
C HIS A 225 -8.15 -19.22 -8.32
N ARG A 226 -7.99 -19.95 -9.42
CA ARG A 226 -8.06 -19.38 -10.77
C ARG A 226 -9.10 -20.15 -11.56
N ASP A 227 -10.07 -19.40 -12.03
CA ASP A 227 -11.06 -19.84 -12.98
C ASP A 227 -10.81 -19.15 -14.33
N GLU A 228 -11.49 -19.60 -15.37
CA GLU A 228 -11.46 -18.93 -16.68
C GLU A 228 -11.97 -17.49 -16.54
N ASN A 229 -13.11 -17.35 -15.86
CA ASN A 229 -13.83 -16.09 -15.74
C ASN A 229 -13.56 -15.34 -14.43
N ALA A 230 -12.84 -15.94 -13.48
CA ALA A 230 -12.61 -15.35 -12.17
C ALA A 230 -11.22 -15.62 -11.59
N TYR A 231 -10.82 -14.80 -10.63
CA TYR A 231 -9.62 -14.98 -9.84
C TYR A 231 -9.91 -14.63 -8.38
N THR A 232 -9.63 -15.57 -7.49
CA THR A 232 -9.92 -15.43 -6.06
C THR A 232 -8.65 -15.53 -5.24
N ILE A 233 -8.49 -14.62 -4.28
CA ILE A 233 -7.46 -14.68 -3.24
C ILE A 233 -8.17 -14.77 -1.90
N THR A 234 -7.81 -15.76 -1.10
CA THR A 234 -8.27 -15.91 0.28
C THR A 234 -7.11 -15.72 1.23
N HIS A 235 -7.27 -14.80 2.17
CA HIS A 235 -6.33 -14.53 3.24
C HIS A 235 -6.91 -14.94 4.59
N ARG A 236 -6.03 -15.37 5.49
CA ARG A 236 -6.35 -15.56 6.92
C ARG A 236 -6.15 -14.23 7.64
N CYS A 237 -7.13 -13.82 8.42
CA CYS A 237 -7.02 -12.57 9.16
C CYS A 237 -6.18 -12.74 10.43
N THR A 238 -5.27 -11.80 10.67
CA THR A 238 -4.31 -11.80 11.78
C THR A 238 -4.59 -10.71 12.82
N CYS A 239 -5.77 -10.07 12.78
CA CYS A 239 -6.09 -8.94 13.67
C CYS A 239 -6.01 -9.27 15.17
N LEU A 240 -6.07 -10.56 15.56
CA LEU A 240 -5.96 -11.02 16.94
C LEU A 240 -5.27 -12.39 17.00
N PRO A 241 -4.56 -12.72 18.09
CA PRO A 241 -4.10 -14.07 18.36
C PRO A 241 -5.33 -15.00 18.40
N ARG A 242 -5.34 -16.05 17.57
CA ARG A 242 -6.46 -16.99 17.37
C ARG A 242 -7.64 -16.45 16.57
N CYS A 243 -7.47 -15.37 15.81
CA CYS A 243 -8.45 -15.01 14.80
C CYS A 243 -8.47 -16.09 13.71
N THR A 244 -9.63 -16.70 13.46
CA THR A 244 -9.87 -17.63 12.36
C THR A 244 -10.65 -16.97 11.22
N GLY A 245 -10.64 -15.64 11.19
CA GLY A 245 -11.34 -14.88 10.18
C GLY A 245 -10.71 -15.06 8.81
N VAL A 246 -11.54 -14.91 7.78
CA VAL A 246 -11.13 -15.04 6.38
C VAL A 246 -11.52 -13.79 5.60
N ILE A 247 -10.62 -13.36 4.72
CA ILE A 247 -10.81 -12.25 3.79
C ILE A 247 -10.72 -12.84 2.39
N VAL A 248 -11.80 -12.73 1.63
CA VAL A 248 -11.91 -13.26 0.27
C VAL A 248 -12.05 -12.09 -0.70
N ILE A 249 -11.09 -11.99 -1.61
CA ILE A 249 -11.09 -11.05 -2.72
C ILE A 249 -11.39 -11.86 -3.97
N HIS A 250 -12.55 -11.63 -4.57
CA HIS A 250 -12.98 -12.31 -5.79
C HIS A 250 -13.13 -11.30 -6.92
N VAL A 251 -12.38 -11.48 -8.00
CA VAL A 251 -12.43 -10.63 -9.19
C VAL A 251 -12.93 -11.46 -10.36
N ALA A 252 -14.07 -11.10 -10.92
CA ALA A 252 -14.64 -11.74 -12.10
C ALA A 252 -14.93 -10.72 -13.18
N ASP A 253 -15.05 -11.17 -14.43
CA ASP A 253 -15.55 -10.32 -15.50
C ASP A 253 -17.03 -9.99 -15.26
N ASP A 254 -17.42 -8.80 -15.68
CA ASP A 254 -18.75 -8.25 -15.50
C ASP A 254 -19.14 -7.48 -16.76
N ASN A 255 -20.03 -8.06 -17.56
CA ASN A 255 -20.54 -7.43 -18.78
C ASN A 255 -21.84 -6.66 -18.54
N SER A 256 -22.18 -6.38 -17.28
CA SER A 256 -23.42 -5.68 -16.91
C SER A 256 -23.38 -4.17 -17.15
N HIS A 257 -22.33 -3.64 -17.78
CA HIS A 257 -22.21 -2.21 -18.06
C HIS A 257 -23.25 -1.80 -19.11
N PRO A 258 -24.03 -0.72 -18.91
CA PRO A 258 -25.11 -0.34 -19.83
C PRO A 258 -24.62 0.01 -21.25
N LEU A 259 -23.37 0.47 -21.37
CA LEU A 259 -22.73 0.76 -22.66
C LEU A 259 -22.09 -0.47 -23.34
N GLY A 260 -22.29 -1.68 -22.82
CA GLY A 260 -21.68 -2.91 -23.36
C GLY A 260 -20.15 -2.99 -23.24
N LEU A 261 -19.55 -2.10 -22.45
CA LEU A 261 -18.10 -2.13 -22.18
C LEU A 261 -17.76 -3.30 -21.24
N PRO A 262 -16.68 -4.03 -21.50
CA PRO A 262 -16.24 -5.08 -20.60
C PRO A 262 -15.90 -4.47 -19.24
N GLY A 263 -16.45 -5.04 -18.18
CA GLY A 263 -16.19 -4.66 -16.80
C GLY A 263 -15.52 -5.79 -16.02
N GLN A 264 -15.03 -5.45 -14.83
CA GLN A 264 -14.61 -6.38 -13.81
C GLN A 264 -15.35 -6.04 -12.53
N ARG A 265 -15.96 -7.05 -11.91
CA ARG A 265 -16.61 -6.94 -10.61
C ARG A 265 -15.69 -7.48 -9.53
N VAL A 266 -15.40 -6.63 -8.56
CA VAL A 266 -14.64 -6.98 -7.37
C VAL A 266 -15.61 -7.22 -6.23
N LYS A 267 -15.64 -8.45 -5.74
CA LYS A 267 -16.42 -8.89 -4.58
C LYS A 267 -15.47 -9.09 -3.40
N LEU A 268 -15.70 -8.32 -2.34
CA LEU A 268 -14.96 -8.41 -1.10
C LEU A 268 -15.84 -9.03 -0.02
N THR A 269 -15.34 -10.08 0.61
CA THR A 269 -16.01 -10.73 1.74
C THR A 269 -15.05 -10.85 2.90
N VAL A 270 -15.41 -10.27 4.05
CA VAL A 270 -14.65 -10.37 5.29
C VAL A 270 -15.53 -11.05 6.32
N VAL A 271 -15.09 -12.20 6.84
CA VAL A 271 -15.82 -12.97 7.84
C VAL A 271 -14.92 -13.20 9.02
N HIS A 272 -15.30 -12.67 10.18
CA HIS A 272 -14.73 -13.03 11.47
C HIS A 272 -15.77 -13.80 12.27
N PRO A 273 -15.53 -15.09 12.55
CA PRO A 273 -16.41 -15.84 13.41
C PRO A 273 -16.44 -15.22 14.80
N LYS A 274 -17.57 -15.41 15.50
CA LYS A 274 -17.67 -15.05 16.92
C LYS A 274 -16.54 -15.76 17.67
N ARG A 275 -15.79 -15.03 18.49
CA ARG A 275 -14.80 -15.66 19.37
C ARG A 275 -15.53 -16.71 20.19
N ALA A 276 -15.15 -17.97 20.02
CA ALA A 276 -15.53 -19.01 20.96
C ALA A 276 -15.11 -18.50 22.34
N LYS A 277 -16.05 -18.46 23.29
CA LYS A 277 -15.72 -18.11 24.67
C LYS A 277 -14.70 -19.16 25.08
N VAL A 278 -13.45 -18.76 25.21
CA VAL A 278 -12.40 -19.66 25.70
C VAL A 278 -12.87 -20.05 27.09
N ILE A 279 -13.42 -21.24 27.22
CA ILE A 279 -13.70 -21.84 28.52
C ILE A 279 -12.30 -21.96 29.12
N PRO A 280 -11.99 -21.23 30.21
CA PRO A 280 -10.71 -21.42 30.88
C PRO A 280 -10.60 -22.91 31.14
N SER A 281 -9.58 -23.54 30.57
CA SER A 281 -9.29 -24.93 30.83
C SER A 281 -8.90 -25.02 32.30
N THR A 282 -9.90 -25.17 33.18
CA THR A 282 -9.71 -25.57 34.58
C THR A 282 -9.28 -27.03 34.52
N LEU A 283 -8.04 -27.25 34.11
CA LEU A 283 -7.35 -28.46 34.50
C LEU A 283 -7.10 -28.34 35.99
N PRO A 284 -7.56 -29.30 36.81
CA PRO A 284 -7.27 -29.29 38.24
C PRO A 284 -5.74 -29.29 38.42
N PRO A 285 -5.20 -28.51 39.37
CA PRO A 285 -3.81 -28.64 39.75
C PRO A 285 -3.59 -30.07 40.28
N THR A 286 -2.62 -30.77 39.71
CA THR A 286 -2.12 -32.06 40.16
C THR A 286 -1.24 -31.91 41.39
#